data_AF-A0AAW6XX97-F1
#
_entry.id   AF-A0AAW6XX97-F1
#
_cell.length_a   1.000
_cell.length_b   1.000
_cell.length_c   1.000
_cell.angle_alpha   90.00
_cell.angle_beta   90.00
_cell.angle_gamma   90.00
#
_symmetry.space_group_name_H-M   'P 1'
#
loop_
_entity.id
_entity.type
_entity.pdbx_description
1 polymer ?
#
loop_
_entity_poly.entity_id
_entity_poly.type
_entity_poly.pdbx_seq_one_letter_code
_entity_poly.pdbx_strand_id
1 'polypeptide(L)'
;MWKIRLSTATMTLIPAAVGINYVAKAFAEGLKLPVWLGTLGTFLASMLAGPVAGAISGFINNVIYGLTLSPVSTVYAITSIG
;
A
#
# COMPACT_ATOMS: atom_id res chain seq x y z
N MET A 1 -10.90 19.84 6.61
CA MET A 1 -10.96 19.46 5.18
C MET A 1 -9.56 19.08 4.74
N TRP A 2 -9.26 17.79 4.54
CA TRP A 2 -7.96 17.37 4.03
C TRP A 2 -7.77 18.00 2.65
N LYS A 3 -6.78 18.88 2.50
CA LYS A 3 -6.45 19.48 1.21
C LYS A 3 -5.60 18.47 0.46
N ILE A 4 -6.12 17.91 -0.64
CA ILE A 4 -5.33 17.05 -1.53
C ILE A 4 -4.23 17.92 -2.15
N ARG A 5 -3.01 17.80 -1.63
CA ARG A 5 -1.82 18.42 -2.21
C ARG A 5 -0.87 17.31 -2.59
N LEU A 6 -0.96 16.87 -3.84
CA LEU A 6 0.05 16.02 -4.47
C LEU A 6 1.31 16.86 -4.68
N SER A 7 2.04 17.10 -3.59
CA SER A 7 3.37 17.69 -3.65
C SER A 7 4.37 16.66 -4.19
N THR A 8 5.53 17.12 -4.63
CA THR A 8 6.64 16.23 -5.04
C THR A 8 6.95 15.19 -3.96
N ALA A 9 6.87 15.57 -2.68
CA ALA A 9 7.08 14.67 -1.55
C ALA A 9 6.00 13.58 -1.45
N THR A 10 4.73 13.92 -1.72
CA THR A 10 3.63 12.94 -1.74
C THR A 10 3.81 11.93 -2.87
N MET A 11 4.22 12.40 -4.05
CA MET A 11 4.44 11.54 -5.22
C MET A 11 5.60 10.56 -5.02
N THR A 12 6.65 10.96 -4.30
CA THR A 12 7.78 10.06 -3.98
C THR A 12 7.46 9.13 -2.81
N LEU A 13 6.56 9.53 -1.90
CA LEU A 13 6.16 8.70 -0.76
C LEU A 13 5.35 7.46 -1.18
N ILE A 14 4.54 7.55 -2.24
CA ILE A 14 3.72 6.43 -2.75
C ILE A 14 4.58 5.21 -3.17
N PRO A 15 5.59 5.33 -4.06
CA PRO A 15 6.43 4.19 -4.42
C PRO A 15 7.28 3.69 -3.25
N ALA A 16 7.74 4.58 -2.35
CA ALA A 16 8.43 4.17 -1.13
C ALA A 16 7.52 3.32 -0.22
N ALA A 17 6.27 3.72 -0.04
CA ALA A 17 5.27 2.98 0.72
C ALA A 17 4.96 1.60 0.11
N VAL A 18 4.83 1.52 -1.22
CA VAL A 18 4.67 0.24 -1.94
C VAL A 18 5.88 -0.68 -1.72
N GLY A 19 7.10 -0.13 -1.78
CA GLY A 19 8.32 -0.89 -1.48
C GLY A 19 8.34 -1.45 -0.06
N ILE A 20 8.03 -0.61 0.93
CA ILE A 20 7.93 -1.02 2.35
C ILE A 20 6.92 -2.16 2.50
N ASN A 21 5.74 -2.03 1.89
CA ASN A 21 4.71 -3.05 1.95
C ASN A 21 5.19 -4.37 1.33
N TYR A 22 5.83 -4.33 0.17
CA TYR A 22 6.32 -5.54 -0.50
C TYR A 22 7.33 -6.29 0.37
N VAL A 23 8.32 -5.59 0.94
CA VAL A 23 9.31 -6.17 1.85
C VAL A 23 8.65 -6.73 3.10
N ALA A 24 7.74 -5.97 3.72
CA ALA A 24 7.04 -6.38 4.93
C ALA A 24 6.16 -7.64 4.70
N LYS A 25 5.51 -7.74 3.53
CA LYS A 25 4.75 -8.93 3.14
C LYS A 25 5.65 -10.13 2.87
N ALA A 26 6.76 -9.94 2.16
CA ALA A 26 7.72 -11.01 1.93
C ALA A 26 8.30 -11.56 3.25
N PHE A 27 8.54 -10.68 4.23
CA PHE A 27 8.96 -11.08 5.58
C PHE A 27 7.85 -11.83 6.32
N ALA A 28 6.62 -11.34 6.27
CA ALA A 28 5.46 -12.01 6.88
C ALA A 28 5.25 -13.43 6.33
N GLU A 29 5.31 -13.59 5.01
CA GLU A 29 5.16 -14.88 4.34
C GLU A 29 6.34 -15.81 4.61
N GLY A 30 7.57 -15.29 4.56
CA GLY A 30 8.78 -16.05 4.84
C GLY A 30 8.81 -16.61 6.27
N LEU A 31 8.34 -15.82 7.25
CA LEU A 31 8.24 -16.25 8.66
C LEU A 31 6.89 -16.91 8.99
N LYS A 32 5.98 -17.06 8.02
CA LYS A 32 4.62 -17.60 8.19
C LYS A 32 3.83 -16.90 9.31
N LEU A 33 4.00 -15.59 9.43
CA LEU A 33 3.32 -14.80 10.44
C LEU A 33 1.83 -14.60 10.07
N PRO A 34 0.87 -14.77 11.01
CA PRO A 34 -0.55 -14.55 10.76
C PRO A 34 -0.92 -13.06 10.82
N VAL A 35 -0.05 -12.17 10.31
CA VAL A 35 -0.27 -10.72 10.31
C VAL A 35 -0.10 -10.13 8.92
N TRP A 36 -0.95 -9.16 8.59
CA TRP A 36 -0.97 -8.54 7.27
C TRP A 36 -0.05 -7.31 7.20
N LEU A 37 1.26 -7.57 7.28
CA LEU A 37 2.30 -6.54 7.33
C LEU A 37 2.45 -5.74 6.01
N GLY A 38 1.85 -6.22 4.91
CA GLY A 38 1.84 -5.54 3.62
C GLY A 38 0.99 -4.26 3.55
N THR A 39 0.53 -3.72 4.67
CA THR A 39 -0.25 -2.48 4.74
C THR A 39 0.48 -1.35 5.47
N LEU A 40 1.69 -1.60 5.97
CA LEU A 40 2.45 -0.70 6.84
C LEU A 40 2.86 0.59 6.11
N GLY A 41 3.38 0.48 4.89
CA GLY A 41 3.66 1.60 4.01
C GLY A 41 2.40 2.37 3.60
N THR A 42 1.29 1.67 3.36
CA THR A 42 -0.01 2.31 3.07
C THR A 42 -0.47 3.19 4.23
N PHE A 43 -0.31 2.70 5.45
CA PHE A 43 -0.63 3.44 6.67
C PHE A 43 0.25 4.69 6.82
N LEU A 44 1.56 4.55 6.60
CA LEU A 44 2.50 5.69 6.63
C LEU A 44 2.16 6.73 5.55
N ALA A 45 1.81 6.30 4.33
CA ALA A 45 1.41 7.19 3.24
C ALA A 45 0.11 7.95 3.58
N SER A 46 -0.87 7.27 4.19
CA SER A 46 -2.09 7.90 4.70
C SER A 46 -1.80 8.99 5.73
N MET A 47 -0.95 8.67 6.71
CA MET A 47 -0.64 9.58 7.83
C MET A 47 0.14 10.82 7.38
N LEU A 48 1.14 10.64 6.50
CA LEU A 48 2.03 11.74 6.11
C LEU A 48 1.44 12.60 4.98
N ALA A 49 0.70 12.01 4.05
CA ALA A 49 0.44 12.67 2.77
C ALA A 49 -1.03 12.79 2.36
N GLY A 50 -1.97 12.08 3.00
CA GLY A 50 -3.36 12.10 2.53
C GLY A 50 -4.04 10.75 2.62
N PRO A 51 -5.37 10.66 2.86
CA PRO A 51 -6.06 9.37 2.80
C PRO A 51 -6.03 8.88 1.34
N VAL A 52 -6.01 9.82 0.39
CA VAL A 52 -5.85 9.61 -1.05
C VAL A 52 -4.48 9.03 -1.39
N ALA A 53 -3.40 9.50 -0.76
CA ALA A 53 -2.06 8.94 -1.00
C ALA A 53 -1.98 7.50 -0.48
N GLY A 54 -2.57 7.23 0.67
CA GLY A 54 -2.73 5.87 1.18
C GLY A 54 -3.61 5.01 0.28
N ALA A 55 -4.76 5.50 -0.16
CA ALA A 55 -5.65 4.78 -1.05
C ALA A 55 -4.96 4.38 -2.36
N ILE A 56 -4.21 5.30 -2.97
CA ILE A 56 -3.41 5.01 -4.18
C ILE A 56 -2.32 3.98 -3.87
N SER A 57 -1.59 4.15 -2.76
CA SER A 57 -0.56 3.19 -2.35
C SER A 57 -1.14 1.78 -2.13
N GLY A 58 -2.27 1.67 -1.42
CA GLY A 58 -2.97 0.42 -1.16
C GLY A 58 -3.50 -0.23 -2.43
N PHE A 59 -4.07 0.55 -3.35
CA PHE A 59 -4.50 0.08 -4.66
C PHE A 59 -3.33 -0.53 -5.43
N ILE A 60 -2.24 0.23 -5.62
CA ILE A 60 -1.06 -0.22 -6.35
C ILE A 60 -0.50 -1.50 -5.74
N ASN A 61 -0.42 -1.54 -4.41
CA ASN A 61 0.16 -2.65 -3.69
C ASN A 61 -0.67 -3.94 -3.85
N ASN A 62 -2.00 -3.83 -3.80
CA ASN A 62 -2.90 -4.96 -4.02
C ASN A 62 -2.94 -5.42 -5.49
N VAL A 63 -2.76 -4.52 -6.46
CA VAL A 63 -2.55 -4.88 -7.88
C VAL A 63 -1.25 -5.65 -8.05
N ILE A 64 -0.15 -5.18 -7.46
CA ILE A 64 1.15 -5.88 -7.52
C ILE A 64 1.03 -7.28 -6.92
N TYR A 65 0.43 -7.41 -5.74
CA TYR A 65 0.19 -8.73 -5.14
C TYR A 65 -0.74 -9.61 -5.97
N GLY A 66 -1.71 -8.99 -6.65
CA GLY A 66 -2.57 -9.64 -7.64
C GLY A 66 -1.80 -10.36 -8.72
N LEU A 67 -0.74 -9.70 -9.21
CA LEU A 67 0.12 -10.19 -10.28
C LEU A 67 1.24 -11.12 -9.80
N THR A 68 1.75 -10.95 -8.58
CA THR A 68 2.94 -11.67 -8.10
C THR A 68 2.65 -12.82 -7.15
N LEU A 69 1.61 -12.73 -6.33
CA LEU A 69 1.40 -13.65 -5.19
C LEU A 69 0.07 -14.39 -5.28
N SER A 70 -1.03 -13.69 -5.52
CA SER A 70 -2.33 -14.33 -5.68
C SER A 70 -3.33 -13.46 -6.45
N PRO A 71 -4.05 -14.00 -7.44
CA PRO A 71 -5.06 -13.24 -8.21
C PRO A 71 -6.13 -12.60 -7.33
N VAL A 72 -6.46 -13.24 -6.21
CA VAL A 72 -7.43 -12.76 -5.20
C VAL A 72 -7.04 -11.40 -4.64
N SER A 73 -5.73 -11.11 -4.53
CA SER A 73 -5.26 -9.83 -4.01
C SER A 73 -5.71 -8.62 -4.85
N THR A 74 -5.95 -8.83 -6.15
CA THR A 74 -6.48 -7.80 -7.05
C THR A 74 -7.84 -7.27 -6.61
N VAL A 75 -8.68 -8.12 -6.00
CA VAL A 75 -10.01 -7.71 -5.53
C VAL A 75 -9.89 -6.68 -4.40
N TYR A 76 -8.90 -6.83 -3.52
CA TYR A 76 -8.62 -5.86 -2.45
C TYR A 76 -8.14 -4.51 -2.96
N ALA A 77 -7.69 -4.41 -4.21
CA ALA A 77 -7.35 -3.13 -4.81
C ALA A 77 -8.58 -2.23 -4.90
N ILE A 78 -9.74 -2.78 -5.29
CA ILE A 78 -11.00 -2.04 -5.41
C ILE A 78 -11.41 -1.46 -4.05
N THR A 79 -11.31 -2.25 -2.98
CA THR A 79 -11.67 -1.80 -1.63
C THR A 79 -10.66 -0.81 -1.03
N SER A 80 -9.44 -0.75 -1.56
CA SER A 80 -8.40 0.18 -1.07
C SER A 80 -8.63 1.63 -1.47
N ILE A 81 -9.49 1.88 -2.47
CA ILE A 81 -9.86 3.22 -2.93
C ILE A 81 -11.12 3.74 -2.22
N GLY A 82 -11.93 2.84 -1.65
CA GLY A 82 -13.21 3.14 -1.00
C GLY A 82 -13.11 3.70 0.41
#